data_AF-A0A432HD16-F1
#
_entry.id   AF-A0A432HD16-F1
#
_cell.length_a   1.000
_cell.length_b   1.000
_cell.length_c   1.000
_cell.angle_alpha   90.00
_cell.angle_beta   90.00
_cell.angle_gamma   90.00
#
_symmetry.space_group_name_H-M   'P 1'
#
loop_
_entity.id
_entity.type
_entity.pdbx_description
1 polymer ?
#
loop_
_entity_poly.entity_id
_entity_poly.type
_entity_poly.pdbx_seq_one_letter_code
_entity_poly.pdbx_strand_id
1 'polypeptide(L)'
;GSPPLVTPSSQLVGAQAVMNVLFGRYKMITNQTKDYVYGLYGKPPAPIDPEIQKIALKGYPRGETPITCRAADLLEPELEKAKEATKDIAKSLEDVLIYALFPNSGLQFLKWKYGIEPVPDSVKPVTLEEVQKEEELVQLAREGKLIRKEDCPKA
;
A
#
# COMPACT_ATOMS: atom_id res chain seq x y z
N GLY A 1 17.78 16.26 -5.52
CA GLY A 1 17.18 15.18 -4.71
C GLY A 1 17.97 13.92 -4.86
N SER A 2 17.89 13.30 -6.05
CA SER A 2 18.64 12.10 -6.44
C SER A 2 18.61 10.95 -5.41
N PRO A 3 17.43 10.54 -4.89
CA PRO A 3 17.35 9.38 -4.02
C PRO A 3 17.67 8.08 -4.79
N PRO A 4 18.25 7.06 -4.13
CA PRO A 4 18.30 5.72 -4.70
C PRO A 4 16.89 5.24 -5.08
N LEU A 5 16.71 4.62 -6.23
CA LEU A 5 15.40 4.15 -6.70
C LEU A 5 15.10 2.74 -6.19
N VAL A 6 14.90 2.65 -4.88
CA VAL A 6 14.49 1.44 -4.16
C VAL A 6 13.14 1.67 -3.49
N THR A 7 12.51 0.65 -2.92
CA THR A 7 11.29 0.88 -2.12
C THR A 7 11.63 1.69 -0.86
N PRO A 8 10.86 2.75 -0.51
CA PRO A 8 9.68 3.27 -1.20
C PRO A 8 9.94 4.34 -2.28
N SER A 9 11.13 4.94 -2.34
CA SER A 9 11.45 6.09 -3.21
C SER A 9 11.19 5.85 -4.70
N SER A 10 11.39 4.63 -5.21
CA SER A 10 11.08 4.27 -6.61
C SER A 10 9.61 4.45 -6.95
N GLN A 11 8.70 4.06 -6.05
CA GLN A 11 7.26 4.23 -6.22
C GLN A 11 6.86 5.70 -6.15
N LEU A 12 7.48 6.50 -5.27
CA LEU A 12 7.25 7.95 -5.17
C LEU A 12 7.57 8.64 -6.51
N VAL A 13 8.77 8.36 -7.05
CA VAL A 13 9.23 8.93 -8.32
C VAL A 13 8.36 8.46 -9.48
N GLY A 14 8.05 7.16 -9.53
CA GLY A 14 7.21 6.57 -10.57
C GLY A 14 5.80 7.17 -10.59
N ALA A 15 5.13 7.22 -9.43
CA ALA A 15 3.80 7.79 -9.31
C ALA A 15 3.78 9.27 -9.71
N GLN A 16 4.76 10.07 -9.25
CA GLN A 16 4.84 11.48 -9.63
C GLN A 16 5.13 11.68 -11.12
N ALA A 17 5.95 10.81 -11.73
CA ALA A 17 6.20 10.84 -13.17
C ALA A 17 4.92 10.59 -13.98
N VAL A 18 4.10 9.61 -13.58
CA VAL A 18 2.79 9.36 -14.19
C VAL A 18 1.89 10.61 -14.09
N MET A 19 1.79 11.21 -12.90
CA MET A 19 1.00 12.44 -12.71
C MET A 19 1.49 13.59 -13.60
N ASN A 20 2.81 13.73 -13.77
CA ASN A 20 3.40 14.75 -14.62
C ASN A 20 3.07 14.55 -16.11
N VAL A 21 2.99 13.30 -16.58
CA VAL A 21 2.64 12.98 -17.97
C VAL A 21 1.15 13.23 -18.22
N LEU A 22 0.28 12.77 -17.31
CA LEU A 22 -1.16 12.86 -17.50
C LEU A 22 -1.69 14.29 -17.37
N PHE A 23 -1.14 15.08 -16.44
CA PHE A 23 -1.73 16.36 -16.05
C PHE A 23 -0.79 17.55 -16.22
N GLY A 24 0.44 17.32 -16.69
CA GLY A 24 1.49 18.32 -16.81
C GLY A 24 2.41 18.35 -15.60
N ARG A 25 3.67 18.74 -15.83
CA ARG A 25 4.74 18.67 -14.82
C ARG A 25 4.37 19.45 -13.55
N TYR A 26 4.31 18.72 -12.44
CA TYR A 26 4.09 19.22 -11.08
C TYR A 26 2.80 20.05 -10.89
N LYS A 27 1.82 19.94 -11.80
CA LYS A 27 0.49 20.53 -11.59
C LYS A 27 -0.28 19.80 -10.48
N MET A 28 -0.11 18.49 -10.41
CA MET A 28 -0.63 17.66 -9.32
C MET A 28 0.54 16.87 -8.71
N ILE A 29 0.78 17.13 -7.42
CA ILE A 29 1.88 16.54 -6.67
C ILE A 29 1.30 15.60 -5.63
N THR A 30 1.76 14.36 -5.63
CA THR A 30 1.33 13.32 -4.68
C THR A 30 1.74 13.69 -3.26
N ASN A 31 0.95 13.27 -2.26
CA ASN A 31 1.26 13.53 -0.85
C ASN A 31 2.63 12.97 -0.47
N GLN A 32 2.98 11.78 -0.94
CA GLN A 32 4.26 11.14 -0.65
C GLN A 32 5.45 11.92 -1.24
N THR A 33 5.28 12.55 -2.41
CA THR A 33 6.31 13.45 -2.95
C THR A 33 6.42 14.72 -2.11
N LYS A 34 5.31 15.29 -1.63
CA LYS A 34 5.36 16.43 -0.70
C LYS A 34 6.06 16.06 0.60
N ASP A 35 5.73 14.90 1.17
CA ASP A 35 6.37 14.35 2.38
C ASP A 35 7.89 14.16 2.19
N TYR A 36 8.32 13.65 1.04
CA TYR A 36 9.74 13.55 0.68
C TYR A 36 10.42 14.92 0.59
N VAL A 37 9.80 15.86 -0.12
CA VAL A 37 10.32 17.22 -0.29
C VAL A 37 10.36 17.99 1.04
N TYR A 38 9.40 17.73 1.92
CA TYR A 38 9.33 18.29 3.27
C TYR A 38 10.40 17.72 4.20
N GLY A 39 10.98 16.55 3.87
CA GLY A 39 12.05 15.92 4.65
C GLY A 39 11.61 14.75 5.54
N LEU A 40 10.37 14.25 5.42
CA LEU A 40 9.87 13.15 6.24
C LEU A 40 10.55 11.80 5.94
N TYR A 41 11.22 11.69 4.80
CA TYR A 41 12.01 10.52 4.40
C TYR A 41 13.51 10.70 4.69
N GLY A 42 13.87 11.71 5.48
CA GLY A 42 15.25 12.06 5.78
C GLY A 42 15.88 12.98 4.73
N LYS A 43 17.20 13.16 4.84
CA LYS A 43 17.96 14.08 4.00
C LYS A 43 18.19 13.50 2.60
N PRO A 44 17.78 14.20 1.52
CA PRO A 44 18.12 13.80 0.15
C PRO A 44 19.64 13.76 -0.09
N PRO A 45 20.16 12.82 -0.91
CA PRO A 45 21.59 12.77 -1.27
C PRO A 45 22.10 14.03 -1.98
N ALA A 46 21.25 14.70 -2.75
CA ALA A 46 21.56 15.95 -3.44
C ALA A 46 20.46 17.00 -3.19
N PRO A 47 20.79 18.31 -3.22
CA PRO A 47 19.80 19.38 -3.06
C PRO A 47 18.60 19.20 -3.98
N ILE A 48 17.39 19.45 -3.47
CA ILE A 48 16.17 19.50 -4.28
C ILE A 48 16.16 20.82 -5.05
N ASP A 49 15.61 20.79 -6.27
CA ASP A 49 15.38 22.01 -7.05
C ASP A 49 14.50 22.98 -6.25
N PRO A 50 14.97 24.21 -5.95
CA PRO A 50 14.25 25.15 -5.10
C PRO A 50 12.87 25.54 -5.64
N GLU A 51 12.71 25.64 -6.96
CA GLU A 51 11.43 26.02 -7.57
C GLU A 51 10.42 24.89 -7.42
N ILE A 52 10.86 23.65 -7.64
CA ILE A 52 10.01 22.47 -7.44
C ILE A 52 9.65 22.29 -5.96
N GLN A 53 10.61 22.53 -5.06
CA GLN A 53 10.37 22.47 -3.62
C GLN A 53 9.30 23.48 -3.18
N LYS A 54 9.39 24.72 -3.67
CA LYS A 54 8.40 25.76 -3.40
C LYS A 54 7.01 25.39 -3.93
N ILE A 55 6.93 24.85 -5.16
CA ILE A 55 5.65 24.40 -5.74
C ILE A 55 5.05 23.25 -4.93
N ALA A 56 5.88 22.27 -4.53
CA ALA A 56 5.44 21.09 -3.79
C ALA A 56 4.90 21.43 -2.39
N LEU A 57 5.57 22.36 -1.70
CA LEU A 57 5.26 22.70 -0.32
C LEU A 57 4.22 23.82 -0.17
N LYS A 58 3.86 24.51 -1.26
CA LYS A 58 2.82 25.55 -1.24
C LYS A 58 1.51 25.00 -0.67
N GLY A 59 1.03 25.59 0.43
CA GLY A 59 -0.19 25.17 1.12
C GLY A 59 -0.15 23.74 1.68
N TYR A 60 1.04 23.17 1.89
CA TYR A 60 1.16 21.83 2.47
C TYR A 60 0.77 21.85 3.96
N PRO A 61 -0.09 20.93 4.44
CA PRO A 61 -0.63 20.99 5.81
C PRO A 61 0.40 21.00 6.94
N ARG A 62 1.61 20.47 6.71
CA ARG A 62 2.68 20.47 7.72
C ARG A 62 3.55 21.73 7.70
N GLY A 63 3.36 22.61 6.71
CA GLY A 63 4.12 23.83 6.54
C GLY A 63 4.92 23.88 5.24
N GLU A 64 5.35 25.09 4.86
CA GLU A 64 6.11 25.30 3.61
C GLU A 64 7.63 25.21 3.79
N THR A 65 8.09 25.17 5.05
CA THR A 65 9.51 25.07 5.41
C THR A 65 9.86 23.60 5.69
N PRO A 66 10.76 22.97 4.91
CA PRO A 66 11.16 21.59 5.16
C PRO A 66 11.84 21.43 6.51
N ILE A 67 11.68 20.25 7.11
CA ILE A 67 12.36 19.88 8.34
C ILE A 67 13.82 19.52 8.07
N THR A 68 14.67 19.73 9.07
CA THR A 68 16.09 19.34 9.03
C THR A 68 16.46 18.35 10.13
N CYS A 69 15.55 18.08 11.07
CA CYS A 69 15.70 17.06 12.10
C CYS A 69 15.35 15.65 11.59
N ARG A 70 15.52 14.64 12.44
CA ARG A 70 15.06 13.28 12.13
C ARG A 70 13.52 13.27 12.18
N ALA A 71 12.87 12.81 11.13
CA ALA A 71 11.40 12.86 11.01
C ALA A 71 10.66 12.22 12.21
N ALA A 72 11.22 11.15 12.78
CA ALA A 72 10.66 10.47 13.94
C ALA A 72 10.78 11.25 15.26
N ASP A 73 11.51 12.39 15.30
CA ASP A 73 11.49 13.31 16.44
C ASP A 73 10.19 14.13 16.50
N LEU A 74 9.38 14.11 15.43
CA LEU A 74 8.08 14.79 15.34
C LEU A 74 6.90 13.87 15.66
N LEU A 75 7.18 12.60 15.97
CA LEU A 75 6.16 11.60 16.27
C LEU A 75 5.98 11.47 17.78
N GLU A 76 4.73 11.52 18.22
CA GLU A 76 4.35 11.22 19.60
C GLU A 76 4.35 9.69 19.83
N PRO A 77 4.53 9.20 21.06
CA PRO A 77 4.39 7.78 21.36
C PRO A 77 2.99 7.24 20.99
N GLU A 78 2.94 6.16 20.19
CA GLU A 78 1.68 5.61 19.65
C GLU A 78 1.30 4.23 20.21
N LEU A 79 2.21 3.55 20.92
CA LEU A 79 2.00 2.16 21.34
C LEU A 79 0.80 2.00 22.30
N GLU A 80 0.63 2.91 23.27
CA GLU A 80 -0.51 2.85 24.20
C GLU A 80 -1.84 3.09 23.49
N LYS A 81 -1.86 3.95 22.47
CA LYS A 81 -3.05 4.15 21.63
C LYS A 81 -3.39 2.89 20.83
N ALA A 82 -2.38 2.18 20.32
CA ALA A 82 -2.57 0.92 19.61
C ALA A 82 -3.11 -0.19 20.53
N LYS A 83 -2.62 -0.26 21.78
CA LYS A 83 -3.15 -1.20 22.79
C LYS A 83 -4.62 -0.91 23.08
N GLU A 84 -4.96 0.35 23.32
CA GLU A 84 -6.35 0.74 23.61
C GLU A 84 -7.28 0.44 22.43
N ALA A 85 -6.84 0.73 21.20
CA ALA A 85 -7.63 0.46 19.99
C ALA A 85 -7.85 -1.04 19.71
N THR A 86 -7.05 -1.92 20.32
CA THR A 86 -7.11 -3.37 20.09
C THR A 86 -7.43 -4.17 21.35
N LYS A 87 -7.78 -3.51 22.46
CA LYS A 87 -7.97 -4.16 23.78
C LYS A 87 -8.96 -5.33 23.77
N ASP A 88 -9.96 -5.29 22.90
CA ASP A 88 -11.03 -6.29 22.84
C ASP A 88 -10.70 -7.48 21.92
N ILE A 89 -9.55 -7.45 21.23
CA ILE A 89 -9.19 -8.44 20.21
C ILE A 89 -7.74 -8.93 20.28
N ALA A 90 -6.78 -8.05 20.59
CA ALA A 90 -5.39 -8.40 20.69
C ALA A 90 -5.15 -9.28 21.92
N LYS A 91 -4.45 -10.41 21.73
CA LYS A 91 -4.09 -11.34 22.80
C LYS A 91 -2.61 -11.29 23.15
N SER A 92 -1.80 -10.60 22.34
CA SER A 92 -0.36 -10.45 22.57
C SER A 92 0.16 -9.11 22.02
N LEU A 93 1.41 -8.78 22.35
CA LEU A 93 2.07 -7.58 21.83
C LEU A 93 2.20 -7.63 20.29
N GLU A 94 2.40 -8.81 19.72
CA GLU A 94 2.48 -9.02 18.27
C GLU A 94 1.18 -8.61 17.58
N ASP A 95 0.01 -8.87 18.17
CA ASP A 95 -1.27 -8.41 17.62
C ASP A 95 -1.40 -6.89 17.65
N VAL A 96 -0.96 -6.27 18.75
CA VAL A 96 -0.91 -4.81 18.87
C VAL A 96 0.02 -4.22 17.82
N LEU A 97 1.17 -4.86 17.55
CA LEU A 97 2.12 -4.44 16.53
C LEU A 97 1.57 -4.63 15.11
N ILE A 98 0.82 -5.71 14.84
CA ILE A 98 0.12 -5.91 13.57
C ILE A 98 -0.83 -4.74 13.30
N TYR A 99 -1.62 -4.34 14.30
CA TYR A 99 -2.49 -3.17 14.20
C TYR A 99 -1.69 -1.87 14.03
N ALA A 100 -0.64 -1.66 14.83
CA ALA A 100 0.16 -0.43 14.76
C ALA A 100 0.80 -0.22 13.38
N LEU A 101 1.30 -1.30 12.75
CA LEU A 101 1.89 -1.25 11.41
C LEU A 101 0.84 -1.14 10.30
N PHE A 102 -0.30 -1.80 10.49
CA PHE A 102 -1.38 -1.88 9.49
C PHE A 102 -2.75 -1.67 10.13
N PRO A 103 -3.17 -0.44 10.48
CA PRO A 103 -4.37 -0.22 11.30
C PRO A 103 -5.65 -0.82 10.71
N ASN A 104 -5.85 -0.68 9.39
CA ASN A 104 -7.05 -1.19 8.72
C ASN A 104 -6.97 -2.70 8.44
N SER A 105 -5.97 -3.13 7.67
CA SER A 105 -5.84 -4.53 7.26
C SER A 105 -5.38 -5.45 8.39
N GLY A 106 -4.57 -4.94 9.32
CA GLY A 106 -4.16 -5.65 10.53
C GLY A 106 -5.34 -5.91 11.46
N LEU A 107 -6.20 -4.91 11.71
CA LEU A 107 -7.43 -5.12 12.49
C LEU A 107 -8.34 -6.16 11.83
N GLN A 108 -8.55 -6.04 10.52
CA GLN A 108 -9.34 -7.01 9.76
C GLN A 108 -8.75 -8.42 9.85
N PHE A 109 -7.43 -8.55 9.73
CA PHE A 109 -6.72 -9.80 9.88
C PHE A 109 -6.90 -10.40 11.29
N LEU A 110 -6.85 -9.59 12.35
CA LEU A 110 -7.06 -10.08 13.71
C LEU A 110 -8.47 -10.63 13.91
N LYS A 111 -9.49 -10.01 13.30
CA LYS A 111 -10.87 -10.52 13.35
C LYS A 111 -11.01 -11.88 12.69
N TRP A 112 -10.34 -12.07 11.56
CA TRP A 112 -10.25 -13.36 10.87
C TRP A 112 -9.49 -14.39 11.71
N LYS A 113 -8.31 -14.02 12.24
CA LYS A 113 -7.44 -14.87 13.07
C LYS A 113 -8.17 -15.44 14.29
N TYR A 114 -9.03 -14.64 14.93
CA TYR A 114 -9.77 -15.03 16.12
C TYR A 114 -11.22 -15.44 15.88
N GLY A 115 -11.64 -15.59 14.62
CA GLY A 115 -12.97 -16.10 14.26
C GLY A 115 -14.12 -15.16 14.63
N ILE A 116 -13.85 -13.86 14.78
CA ILE A 116 -14.90 -12.83 14.99
C ILE A 116 -15.66 -12.61 13.68
N GLU A 117 -14.94 -12.62 12.57
CA GLU A 117 -15.51 -12.54 11.22
C GLU A 117 -14.99 -13.71 10.38
N PRO A 118 -15.83 -14.28 9.48
CA PRO A 118 -15.39 -15.33 8.58
C PRO A 118 -14.34 -14.80 7.60
N VAL A 119 -13.38 -15.66 7.26
CA VAL A 119 -12.36 -15.35 6.25
C VAL A 119 -13.00 -15.39 4.85
N PRO A 120 -12.95 -14.31 4.06
CA PRO A 120 -13.47 -14.30 2.69
C PRO A 120 -12.78 -15.34 1.81
N ASP A 121 -13.50 -15.96 0.88
CA ASP A 121 -12.91 -16.95 -0.04
C ASP A 121 -11.78 -16.35 -0.89
N SER A 122 -11.83 -15.06 -1.21
CA SER A 122 -10.82 -14.35 -2.00
C SER A 122 -9.44 -14.26 -1.35
N VAL A 123 -9.33 -14.48 -0.03
CA VAL A 123 -8.04 -14.45 0.70
C VAL A 123 -7.63 -15.82 1.23
N LYS A 124 -8.44 -16.86 0.96
CA LYS A 124 -8.07 -18.23 1.29
C LYS A 124 -6.99 -18.70 0.31
N PRO A 125 -6.07 -19.57 0.77
CA PRO A 125 -5.11 -20.19 -0.13
C PRO A 125 -5.85 -21.06 -1.14
N VAL A 126 -5.45 -20.96 -2.41
CA VAL A 126 -5.94 -21.82 -3.49
C VAL A 126 -5.37 -23.23 -3.29
N THR A 127 -6.23 -24.23 -3.40
CA THR A 127 -5.83 -25.64 -3.28
C THR A 127 -5.23 -26.14 -4.59
N LEU A 128 -4.38 -27.19 -4.52
CA LEU A 128 -3.81 -27.80 -5.74
C LEU A 128 -4.89 -28.35 -6.68
N GLU A 129 -6.03 -28.80 -6.13
CA GLU A 129 -7.17 -29.30 -6.90
C GLU A 129 -7.87 -28.18 -7.68
N GLU A 130 -8.00 -26.99 -7.09
CA GLU A 130 -8.54 -25.82 -7.77
C GLU A 130 -7.61 -25.35 -8.89
N VAL A 131 -6.29 -25.35 -8.65
CA VAL A 131 -5.29 -25.05 -9.68
C VAL A 131 -5.39 -26.02 -10.84
N GLN A 132 -5.49 -27.33 -10.58
CA GLN A 132 -5.63 -28.34 -11.64
C GLN A 132 -6.90 -28.12 -12.47
N LYS A 133 -8.03 -27.83 -11.83
CA LYS A 133 -9.29 -27.53 -12.55
C LYS A 133 -9.17 -26.28 -13.40
N GLU A 134 -8.50 -25.25 -12.90
CA GLU A 134 -8.27 -24.01 -13.65
C GLU A 134 -7.33 -24.26 -14.85
N GLU A 135 -6.27 -25.06 -14.68
CA GLU A 135 -5.38 -25.47 -15.76
C GLU A 135 -6.10 -26.27 -16.85
N GLU A 136 -6.96 -27.23 -16.47
CA GLU A 136 -7.79 -27.97 -17.41
C GLU A 136 -8.73 -27.05 -18.20
N LEU A 137 -9.34 -26.07 -17.53
CA LEU A 137 -10.21 -25.09 -18.18
C LEU A 137 -9.42 -24.19 -19.15
N VAL A 138 -8.23 -23.75 -18.76
CA VAL A 138 -7.33 -22.97 -19.63
C VAL A 138 -6.91 -23.80 -20.84
N GLN A 139 -6.63 -25.09 -20.66
CA GLN A 139 -6.27 -26.00 -21.73
C GLN A 139 -7.44 -26.20 -22.71
N LEU A 140 -8.65 -26.44 -22.19
CA LEU A 140 -9.86 -26.52 -23.00
C LEU A 140 -10.13 -25.21 -23.75
N ALA A 141 -9.89 -24.06 -23.13
CA ALA A 141 -10.04 -22.75 -23.76
C ALA A 141 -9.06 -22.57 -24.92
N ARG A 142 -7.79 -22.95 -24.73
CA ARG A 142 -6.75 -22.92 -25.78
C ARG A 142 -7.10 -23.82 -26.96
N GLU A 143 -7.75 -24.95 -26.70
CA GLU A 143 -8.22 -25.90 -27.72
C GLU A 143 -9.55 -25.49 -28.36
N GLY A 144 -10.16 -24.37 -27.94
CA GLY A 144 -11.46 -23.91 -28.44
C GLY A 144 -12.67 -24.73 -27.96
N LYS A 145 -12.51 -25.51 -26.89
CA LYS A 145 -13.51 -26.45 -26.34
C LYS A 145 -14.09 -25.96 -25.00
N LEU A 146 -14.43 -24.67 -24.91
CA LEU A 146 -14.99 -24.07 -23.67
C LEU A 146 -16.31 -24.70 -23.22
N ILE A 147 -17.06 -25.31 -24.15
CA ILE A 147 -18.26 -26.09 -23.84
C ILE A 147 -17.86 -27.56 -23.79
N ARG A 148 -17.95 -28.19 -22.62
CA ARG A 148 -17.75 -29.63 -22.49
C ARG A 148 -18.87 -30.33 -23.26
N LYS A 149 -18.55 -31.41 -23.97
CA LYS A 149 -19.51 -32.14 -24.83
C LYS A 149 -20.73 -32.66 -24.06
N GLU A 150 -20.58 -32.82 -22.75
CA GLU A 150 -21.58 -33.26 -21.77
C GLU A 150 -22.60 -32.16 -21.41
N ASP A 151 -22.21 -30.88 -21.55
CA ASP A 151 -23.02 -29.69 -21.25
C ASP A 151 -23.77 -29.16 -22.48
N CYS A 152 -23.64 -29.85 -23.62
CA CYS A 152 -24.37 -29.51 -24.84
C CYS A 152 -25.83 -29.95 -24.67
N PRO A 153 -26.83 -29.06 -24.86
CA PRO A 153 -28.24 -29.45 -24.78
C PRO A 153 -28.49 -30.63 -25.73
N LYS A 154 -28.99 -31.74 -25.19
CA LYS A 154 -29.41 -32.88 -26.03
C LYS A 154 -30.59 -32.41 -26.88
N ALA A 155 -30.43 -32.53 -28.20
CA ALA A 155 -31.46 -32.24 -29.20
C ALA A 155 -32.66 -33.18 -29.07
#